data_AF-A0A840ST28-F1
#
_entry.id   AF-A0A840ST28-F1
#
_cell.length_a   1.000
_cell.length_b   1.000
_cell.length_c   1.000
_cell.angle_alpha   90.00
_cell.angle_beta   90.00
_cell.angle_gamma   90.00
#
_symmetry.space_group_name_H-M   'P 1'
#
loop_
_entity.id
_entity.type
_entity.pdbx_description
1 polymer ?
#
loop_
_entity_poly.entity_id
_entity_poly.type
_entity_poly.pdbx_seq_one_letter_code
_entity_poly.pdbx_strand_id
1 'polypeptide(L)'
;MKLAVLALVAVIGLAAGLSIPALAQGLPGATPAPGVASEATVGATLGPDPSLSAGTAGVTGGPMAGPDASAVNDYPTESRAEYVFACMATNGRTADILRRCSCSIDVIASIVPYDDYVEAEAVLALMQTSGERVEAMRNAAPAKVFVQQLRRAQAEGSVRCF
;
A
#
# COMPACT_ATOMS: atom_id res chain seq x y z
N MET A 1 -26.57 38.38 12.41
CA MET A 1 -25.63 37.26 12.18
C MET A 1 -26.20 36.14 11.29
N LYS A 2 -27.49 35.78 11.38
CA LYS A 2 -28.12 34.76 10.50
C LYS A 2 -28.21 35.14 9.01
N LEU A 3 -28.27 36.43 8.66
CA LEU A 3 -28.32 36.88 7.26
C LEU A 3 -26.99 36.74 6.49
N ALA A 4 -25.84 36.75 7.17
CA ALA A 4 -24.53 36.62 6.49
C ALA A 4 -24.25 35.18 6.02
N VAL A 5 -24.79 34.18 6.74
CA VAL A 5 -24.64 32.75 6.39
C VAL A 5 -25.50 32.39 5.18
N LEU A 6 -26.68 33.01 5.01
CA LEU A 6 -27.55 32.73 3.86
C LEU A 6 -26.96 33.26 2.53
N ALA A 7 -26.26 34.39 2.57
CA ALA A 7 -25.62 34.97 1.38
C ALA A 7 -24.40 34.15 0.91
N LEU A 8 -23.66 33.51 1.83
CA LEU A 8 -22.51 32.66 1.47
C LEU A 8 -22.93 31.37 0.78
N VAL A 9 -24.03 30.74 1.19
CA VAL A 9 -24.57 29.52 0.56
C VAL A 9 -25.07 29.80 -0.87
N ALA A 10 -25.61 30.99 -1.12
CA ALA A 10 -26.07 31.39 -2.46
C ALA A 10 -24.92 31.60 -3.47
N VAL A 11 -23.74 32.03 -3.02
CA VAL A 11 -22.56 32.23 -3.90
C VAL A 11 -21.92 30.89 -4.28
N ILE A 12 -22.01 29.86 -3.43
CA ILE A 12 -21.48 28.51 -3.71
C ILE A 12 -22.39 27.75 -4.71
N GLY A 13 -23.69 28.08 -4.77
CA GLY A 13 -24.67 27.41 -5.64
C GLY A 13 -24.62 27.78 -7.13
N LEU A 14 -23.89 28.82 -7.55
CA LEU A 14 -23.91 29.30 -8.94
C LEU A 14 -22.75 28.80 -9.82
N ALA A 15 -21.87 27.92 -9.28
CA ALA A 15 -20.71 27.38 -10.01
C ALA A 15 -20.87 25.93 -10.50
N ALA A 16 -22.08 25.36 -10.47
CA ALA A 16 -22.37 24.01 -10.96
C ALA A 16 -22.94 24.00 -12.39
N GLY A 17 -22.36 24.80 -13.29
CA GLY A 17 -22.91 25.08 -14.62
C GLY A 17 -21.91 24.99 -15.77
N LEU A 18 -20.90 24.12 -15.72
CA LEU A 18 -20.13 23.75 -16.91
C LEU A 18 -20.08 22.24 -17.13
N SER A 19 -20.77 21.85 -18.20
CA SER A 19 -20.73 20.61 -18.93
C SER A 19 -19.29 20.10 -19.13
N ILE A 20 -18.95 18.97 -18.51
CA ILE A 20 -17.84 18.13 -18.94
C ILE A 20 -18.44 16.92 -19.65
N PRO A 21 -18.14 16.69 -20.94
CA PRO A 21 -18.63 15.53 -21.66
C PRO A 21 -17.96 14.26 -21.11
N ALA A 22 -18.80 13.25 -20.92
CA ALA A 22 -18.41 11.89 -20.68
C ALA A 22 -17.47 11.38 -21.79
N LEU A 23 -16.23 11.07 -21.43
CA LEU A 23 -15.44 10.06 -22.13
C LEU A 23 -15.26 8.87 -21.20
N ALA A 24 -16.12 7.90 -21.45
CA ALA A 24 -15.96 6.52 -21.04
C ALA A 24 -14.70 5.94 -21.71
N GLN A 25 -13.69 5.64 -20.90
CA GLN A 25 -12.81 4.48 -21.02
C GLN A 25 -12.69 3.99 -19.57
N GLY A 26 -13.25 2.86 -19.14
CA GLY A 26 -13.25 1.58 -19.84
C GLY A 26 -11.96 0.82 -19.51
N LEU A 27 -11.71 0.51 -18.23
CA LEU A 27 -10.87 -0.63 -17.85
C LEU A 27 -11.60 -1.42 -16.74
N PRO A 28 -12.00 -2.67 -17.00
CA PRO A 28 -12.59 -3.57 -16.02
C PRO A 28 -11.50 -4.23 -15.15
N GLY A 29 -11.80 -4.40 -13.87
CA GLY A 29 -11.30 -5.49 -13.03
C GLY A 29 -9.79 -5.53 -12.76
N ALA A 30 -9.35 -4.86 -11.70
CA ALA A 30 -8.19 -5.29 -10.93
C ALA A 30 -8.57 -5.28 -9.45
N THR A 31 -9.27 -6.34 -9.03
CA THR A 31 -9.38 -6.73 -7.64
C THR A 31 -8.15 -7.57 -7.27
N PRO A 32 -7.25 -7.12 -6.39
CA PRO A 32 -6.48 -8.06 -5.59
C PRO A 32 -7.37 -8.53 -4.44
N ALA A 33 -7.66 -9.83 -4.41
CA ALA A 33 -8.29 -10.47 -3.27
C ALA A 33 -7.28 -10.57 -2.11
N PRO A 34 -7.71 -10.40 -0.85
CA PRO A 34 -6.87 -10.70 0.31
C PRO A 34 -7.01 -12.19 0.69
N GLY A 35 -5.87 -12.80 0.97
CA GLY A 35 -5.74 -14.11 1.63
C GLY A 35 -5.72 -15.31 0.68
N VAL A 36 -4.55 -15.97 0.54
CA VAL A 36 -4.23 -17.21 1.26
C VAL A 36 -2.82 -17.68 0.86
N ALA A 37 -2.11 -18.23 1.85
CA ALA A 37 -0.93 -19.04 1.63
C ALA A 37 -1.20 -20.17 0.62
N SER A 38 -0.27 -20.38 -0.30
CA SER A 38 0.15 -21.73 -0.67
C SER A 38 1.60 -21.67 -1.10
N GLU A 39 2.42 -22.44 -0.40
CA GLU A 39 3.60 -23.07 -0.96
C GLU A 39 3.25 -23.56 -2.38
N ALA A 40 3.83 -22.91 -3.38
CA ALA A 40 4.06 -23.51 -4.67
C ALA A 40 5.57 -23.57 -4.79
N THR A 41 6.10 -24.71 -4.38
CA THR A 41 7.38 -25.26 -4.79
C THR A 41 7.68 -24.88 -6.24
N VAL A 42 8.42 -23.80 -6.47
CA VAL A 42 9.25 -23.68 -7.67
C VAL A 42 10.56 -24.41 -7.38
N GLY A 43 10.41 -25.71 -7.10
CA GLY A 43 11.29 -26.71 -7.69
C GLY A 43 10.94 -26.81 -9.17
N ALA A 44 11.19 -25.75 -9.94
CA ALA A 44 11.50 -25.92 -11.35
C ALA A 44 12.98 -26.32 -11.39
N THR A 45 13.17 -27.61 -11.17
CA THR A 45 14.32 -28.35 -11.69
C THR A 45 14.54 -27.89 -13.13
N LEU A 46 15.59 -27.09 -13.35
CA LEU A 46 16.28 -27.06 -14.62
C LEU A 46 16.75 -28.50 -14.85
N GLY A 47 15.91 -29.28 -15.55
CA GLY A 47 16.33 -30.53 -16.12
C GLY A 47 17.54 -30.24 -17.03
N PRO A 48 18.59 -31.06 -16.99
CA PRO A 48 19.73 -30.86 -17.86
C PRO A 48 19.31 -31.09 -19.32
N ASP A 49 19.38 -30.05 -20.14
CA ASP A 49 19.48 -30.20 -21.60
C ASP A 49 20.69 -31.11 -21.90
N PRO A 50 20.52 -32.28 -22.54
CA PRO A 50 21.63 -33.19 -22.82
C PRO A 50 22.57 -32.72 -23.96
N SER A 51 22.57 -31.43 -24.31
CA SER A 51 23.27 -30.91 -25.48
C SER A 51 24.18 -29.69 -25.25
N LEU A 52 24.44 -29.29 -24.00
CA LEU A 52 25.40 -28.22 -23.68
C LEU A 52 26.48 -28.70 -22.71
N SER A 53 27.36 -29.56 -23.20
CA SER A 53 28.64 -29.85 -22.57
C SER A 53 29.66 -28.76 -22.92
N ALA A 54 29.99 -27.89 -21.95
CA ALA A 54 31.36 -27.47 -21.58
C ALA A 54 31.33 -26.20 -20.69
N GLY A 55 31.75 -26.32 -19.41
CA GLY A 55 32.21 -25.19 -18.61
C GLY A 55 31.73 -25.13 -17.16
N THR A 56 32.04 -26.12 -16.33
CA THR A 56 31.84 -26.01 -14.86
C THR A 56 32.99 -25.21 -14.22
N ALA A 57 32.80 -23.89 -14.06
CA ALA A 57 33.52 -23.13 -13.05
C ALA A 57 32.65 -23.10 -11.78
N GLY A 58 32.96 -24.01 -10.85
CA GLY A 58 32.30 -24.06 -9.55
C GLY A 58 32.68 -22.84 -8.70
N VAL A 59 31.74 -21.91 -8.55
CA VAL A 59 31.74 -20.96 -7.43
C VAL A 59 30.99 -21.64 -6.28
N THR A 60 31.72 -22.20 -5.33
CA THR A 60 31.15 -22.54 -4.02
C THR A 60 30.94 -21.24 -3.25
N GLY A 61 29.81 -20.58 -3.50
CA GLY A 61 29.29 -19.53 -2.61
C GLY A 61 28.83 -20.17 -1.31
N GLY A 62 29.68 -20.16 -0.29
CA GLY A 62 29.26 -20.53 1.07
C GLY A 62 28.21 -19.56 1.61
N PRO A 63 27.29 -19.98 2.47
CA PRO A 63 26.26 -19.09 3.00
C PRO A 63 26.91 -18.03 3.89
N MET A 64 26.92 -16.80 3.42
CA MET A 64 27.12 -15.64 4.29
C MET A 64 25.86 -15.45 5.10
N ALA A 65 25.79 -16.09 6.27
CA ALA A 65 24.89 -15.67 7.33
C ALA A 65 25.42 -14.32 7.84
N GLY A 66 25.00 -13.24 7.17
CA GLY A 66 25.08 -11.90 7.74
C GLY A 66 24.24 -11.82 9.01
N PRO A 67 24.53 -10.87 9.91
CA PRO A 67 23.71 -10.68 11.11
C PRO A 67 22.24 -10.54 10.69
N ASP A 68 21.36 -11.30 11.33
CA ASP A 68 19.92 -11.15 11.21
C ASP A 68 19.57 -9.71 11.58
N ALA A 69 19.40 -8.86 10.57
CA ALA A 69 18.79 -7.53 10.72
C ALA A 69 17.28 -7.63 11.04
N SER A 70 16.80 -8.84 11.29
CA SER A 70 15.45 -9.21 11.69
C SER A 70 15.27 -9.05 13.19
N ALA A 71 15.17 -7.81 13.65
CA ALA A 71 14.55 -7.54 14.95
C ALA A 71 13.88 -6.17 15.07
N VAL A 72 13.82 -5.36 13.99
CA VAL A 72 13.13 -4.07 14.07
C VAL A 72 12.11 -3.83 12.95
N ASN A 73 12.10 -4.56 11.81
CA ASN A 73 11.09 -4.28 10.77
C ASN A 73 10.84 -5.45 9.80
N ASP A 74 9.98 -6.42 10.16
CA ASP A 74 9.64 -7.60 9.34
C ASP A 74 8.63 -7.30 8.21
N TYR A 75 8.82 -6.19 7.49
CA TYR A 75 8.04 -5.94 6.29
C TYR A 75 8.81 -6.52 5.09
N PRO A 76 8.19 -7.41 4.31
CA PRO A 76 8.85 -7.99 3.17
C PRO A 76 9.01 -6.94 2.07
N THR A 77 9.93 -7.20 1.13
CA THR A 77 10.41 -6.17 0.20
C THR A 77 9.30 -5.71 -0.75
N GLU A 78 8.43 -6.62 -1.14
CA GLU A 78 7.25 -6.36 -1.95
C GLU A 78 6.31 -5.36 -1.29
N SER A 79 5.95 -5.54 -0.01
CA SER A 79 5.05 -4.62 0.70
C SER A 79 5.64 -3.22 0.84
N ARG A 80 6.95 -3.14 1.10
CA ARG A 80 7.67 -1.85 1.14
C ARG A 80 7.62 -1.16 -0.21
N ALA A 81 7.88 -1.89 -1.29
CA ALA A 81 7.86 -1.35 -2.64
C ALA A 81 6.46 -0.87 -3.03
N GLU A 82 5.42 -1.66 -2.77
CA GLU A 82 4.02 -1.32 -3.02
C GLU A 82 3.61 -0.03 -2.31
N TYR A 83 3.93 0.09 -1.02
CA TYR A 83 3.71 1.32 -0.27
C TYR A 83 4.42 2.53 -0.90
N VAL A 84 5.70 2.38 -1.24
CA VAL A 84 6.49 3.47 -1.84
C VAL A 84 5.90 3.90 -3.19
N PHE A 85 5.47 2.96 -4.03
CA PHE A 85 4.82 3.28 -5.29
C PHE A 85 3.48 4.00 -5.10
N ALA A 86 2.67 3.58 -4.13
CA ALA A 86 1.42 4.25 -3.79
C ALA A 86 1.65 5.67 -3.24
N CYS A 87 2.65 5.85 -2.38
CA CYS A 87 3.04 7.14 -1.83
C CYS A 87 3.53 8.11 -2.92
N MET A 88 4.37 7.64 -3.85
CA MET A 88 4.85 8.43 -4.98
C MET A 88 3.73 8.82 -5.96
N ALA A 89 2.70 7.97 -6.10
CA ALA A 89 1.56 8.27 -6.97
C ALA A 89 0.77 9.52 -6.49
N THR A 90 0.79 9.81 -5.18
CA THR A 90 0.05 10.95 -4.59
C THR A 90 0.93 12.18 -4.31
N ASN A 91 2.23 12.00 -4.07
CA ASN A 91 3.15 13.09 -3.69
C ASN A 91 4.12 13.51 -4.81
N GLY A 92 4.27 12.70 -5.86
CA GLY A 92 5.16 12.97 -7.00
C GLY A 92 6.18 11.85 -7.25
N ARG A 93 6.69 11.79 -8.48
CA ARG A 93 7.58 10.71 -8.96
C ARG A 93 9.02 11.18 -9.13
N THR A 94 9.59 11.81 -8.10
CA THR A 94 10.99 12.25 -8.10
C THR A 94 11.83 11.41 -7.14
N ALA A 95 13.16 11.44 -7.32
CA ALA A 95 14.09 10.75 -6.42
C ALA A 95 14.01 11.29 -4.97
N ASP A 96 13.62 12.56 -4.79
CA ASP A 96 13.43 13.12 -3.46
C ASP A 96 12.20 12.56 -2.75
N ILE A 97 11.06 12.51 -3.46
CA ILE A 97 9.84 11.91 -2.91
C ILE A 97 10.04 10.43 -2.63
N LEU A 98 10.79 9.70 -3.47
CA LEU A 98 11.13 8.30 -3.20
C LEU A 98 11.83 8.15 -1.85
N ARG A 99 12.80 9.01 -1.52
CA ARG A 99 13.50 8.98 -0.21
C ARG A 99 12.55 9.27 0.95
N ARG A 100 11.64 10.24 0.81
CA ARG A 100 10.63 10.57 1.83
C ARG A 100 9.61 9.45 2.04
N CYS A 101 9.10 8.88 0.95
CA CYS A 101 8.20 7.72 0.98
C CYS A 101 8.87 6.49 1.62
N SER A 102 10.16 6.27 1.34
CA SER A 102 10.95 5.19 1.97
C SER A 102 11.11 5.43 3.48
N CYS A 103 11.43 6.66 3.89
CA CYS A 103 11.46 7.05 5.31
C CYS A 103 10.11 6.80 5.99
N SER A 104 9.00 7.15 5.32
CA SER A 104 7.65 7.00 5.89
C SER A 104 7.29 5.54 6.18
N ILE A 105 7.64 4.59 5.29
CA ILE A 105 7.37 3.17 5.54
C ILE A 105 8.24 2.60 6.66
N ASP A 106 9.47 3.09 6.83
CA ASP A 106 10.34 2.69 7.94
C ASP A 106 9.80 3.19 9.29
N VAL A 107 9.23 4.40 9.33
CA VAL A 107 8.54 4.89 10.54
C VAL A 107 7.29 4.06 10.84
N ILE A 108 6.50 3.71 9.82
CA ILE A 108 5.30 2.89 10.00
C ILE A 108 5.68 1.50 10.54
N ALA A 109 6.67 0.85 9.96
CA ALA A 109 7.14 -0.47 10.37
C ALA A 109 7.69 -0.49 11.81
N SER A 110 8.20 0.64 12.31
CA SER A 110 8.63 0.78 13.70
C SER A 110 7.49 0.85 14.73
N ILE A 111 6.25 1.09 14.28
CA ILE A 111 5.07 1.32 15.13
C ILE A 111 4.02 0.22 14.96
N VAL A 112 3.90 -0.34 13.76
CA VAL A 112 2.87 -1.30 13.36
C VAL A 112 3.55 -2.60 12.94
N PRO A 113 3.22 -3.75 13.58
CA PRO A 113 3.71 -5.04 13.12
C PRO A 113 3.08 -5.41 11.77
N TYR A 114 3.77 -6.27 11.02
CA TYR A 114 3.37 -6.59 9.64
C TYR A 114 1.96 -7.20 9.53
N ASP A 115 1.58 -8.08 10.46
CA ASP A 115 0.24 -8.69 10.46
C ASP A 115 -0.87 -7.63 10.61
N ASP A 116 -0.70 -6.67 11.51
CA ASP A 116 -1.66 -5.58 11.71
C ASP A 116 -1.72 -4.65 10.49
N TYR A 117 -0.60 -4.50 9.77
CA TYR A 117 -0.53 -3.71 8.55
C TYR A 117 -1.34 -4.34 7.42
N VAL A 118 -1.18 -5.64 7.17
CA VAL A 118 -1.92 -6.37 6.13
C VAL A 118 -3.42 -6.33 6.42
N GLU A 119 -3.82 -6.53 7.68
CA GLU A 119 -5.22 -6.44 8.08
C GLU A 119 -5.79 -5.02 7.90
N ALA A 120 -5.03 -4.00 8.29
CA ALA A 120 -5.44 -2.62 8.10
C ALA A 120 -5.57 -2.25 6.61
N GLU A 121 -4.67 -2.73 5.74
CA GLU A 121 -4.76 -2.52 4.29
C GLU A 121 -5.98 -3.22 3.68
N ALA A 122 -6.26 -4.47 4.08
CA ALA A 122 -7.44 -5.19 3.62
C ALA A 122 -8.74 -4.47 4.02
N VAL A 123 -8.82 -3.99 5.25
CA VAL A 123 -9.96 -3.19 5.73
C VAL A 123 -10.08 -1.89 4.94
N LEU A 124 -8.97 -1.17 4.71
CA LEU A 124 -8.98 0.07 3.94
C LEU A 124 -9.40 -0.15 2.49
N ALA A 125 -8.97 -1.25 1.86
CA ALA A 125 -9.39 -1.61 0.50
C ALA A 125 -10.90 -1.88 0.44
N LEU A 126 -11.44 -2.62 1.40
CA LEU A 126 -12.89 -2.87 1.49
C LEU A 126 -13.65 -1.56 1.75
N MET A 127 -13.11 -0.66 2.56
CA MET A 127 -13.70 0.67 2.79
C MET A 127 -13.62 1.62 1.59
N GLN A 128 -12.85 1.31 0.54
CA GLN A 128 -12.90 2.07 -0.72
C GLN A 128 -14.10 1.68 -1.59
N THR A 129 -14.71 0.53 -1.33
CA THR A 129 -15.93 0.08 -2.01
C THR A 129 -17.16 0.80 -1.45
N SER A 130 -18.24 0.85 -2.23
CA SER A 130 -19.51 1.48 -1.84
C SER A 130 -20.60 0.43 -1.58
N GLY A 131 -21.51 0.73 -0.65
CA GLY A 131 -22.66 -0.13 -0.34
C GLY A 131 -23.05 -0.09 1.13
N GLU A 132 -24.31 -0.42 1.43
CA GLU A 132 -24.88 -0.41 2.79
C GLU A 132 -24.09 -1.29 3.77
N ARG A 133 -23.59 -2.44 3.30
CA ARG A 133 -22.77 -3.36 4.11
C ARG A 133 -21.40 -2.78 4.50
N VAL A 134 -20.81 -1.95 3.64
CA VAL A 134 -19.55 -1.28 3.93
C VAL A 134 -19.76 -0.21 4.99
N GLU A 135 -20.90 0.49 4.95
CA GLU A 135 -21.25 1.49 5.97
C GLU A 135 -21.39 0.89 7.38
N ALA A 136 -22.00 -0.29 7.48
CA ALA A 136 -22.03 -1.05 8.73
C ALA A 136 -20.61 -1.42 9.21
N MET A 137 -19.73 -1.82 8.29
CA MET A 137 -18.35 -2.20 8.60
C MET A 137 -17.46 -1.03 9.01
N ARG A 138 -17.59 0.16 8.39
CA ARG A 138 -16.90 1.40 8.80
C ARG A 138 -17.16 1.71 10.28
N ASN A 139 -18.32 1.30 10.78
CA ASN A 139 -18.75 1.55 12.15
C ASN A 139 -18.39 0.42 13.13
N ALA A 140 -17.98 -0.76 12.66
CA ALA A 140 -17.63 -1.91 13.48
C ALA A 140 -16.35 -1.65 14.31
N ALA A 141 -16.38 -1.99 15.60
CA ALA A 141 -15.30 -1.73 16.55
C ALA A 141 -13.92 -2.35 16.19
N PRO A 142 -13.81 -3.63 15.76
CA PRO A 142 -12.48 -4.21 15.49
C PRO A 142 -11.81 -3.60 14.26
N ALA A 143 -12.58 -3.23 13.22
CA ALA A 143 -12.06 -2.55 12.03
C ALA A 143 -11.44 -1.19 12.36
N LYS A 144 -11.90 -0.52 13.43
CA LYS A 144 -11.37 0.77 13.85
C LYS A 144 -10.01 0.64 14.53
N VAL A 145 -9.71 -0.44 15.24
CA VAL A 145 -8.46 -0.53 16.02
C VAL A 145 -7.23 -0.55 15.10
N PHE A 146 -7.20 -1.48 14.14
CA PHE A 146 -6.09 -1.60 13.19
C PHE A 146 -5.94 -0.36 12.30
N VAL A 147 -7.06 0.16 11.78
CA VAL A 147 -7.06 1.36 10.94
C VAL A 147 -6.58 2.58 11.72
N GLN A 148 -7.00 2.77 12.98
CA GLN A 148 -6.58 3.93 13.76
C GLN A 148 -5.10 3.87 14.14
N GLN A 149 -4.58 2.68 14.44
CA GLN A 149 -3.15 2.50 14.68
C GLN A 149 -2.32 2.82 13.43
N LEU A 150 -2.74 2.31 12.26
CA LEU A 150 -2.09 2.62 10.99
C LEU A 150 -2.19 4.11 10.64
N ARG A 151 -3.35 4.75 10.85
CA ARG A 151 -3.52 6.19 10.61
C ARG A 151 -2.64 7.04 11.52
N ARG A 152 -2.49 6.64 12.79
CA ARG A 152 -1.56 7.28 13.73
C ARG A 152 -0.11 7.14 13.25
N ALA A 153 0.30 5.95 12.83
CA ALA A 153 1.63 5.71 12.29
C ALA A 153 1.90 6.50 11.00
N GLN A 154 0.92 6.58 10.10
CA GLN A 154 1.00 7.41 8.89
C GLN A 154 1.14 8.90 9.20
N ALA A 155 0.44 9.40 10.23
CA ALA A 155 0.59 10.78 10.67
C ALA A 155 2.01 11.05 11.22
N GLU A 156 2.56 10.11 11.99
CA GLU A 156 3.93 10.19 12.51
C GLU A 156 4.96 10.16 11.37
N GLY A 157 4.78 9.27 10.38
CA GLY A 157 5.62 9.22 9.18
C GLY A 157 5.55 10.51 8.36
N SER A 158 4.35 11.08 8.19
CA SER A 158 4.16 12.36 7.51
C SER A 158 4.95 13.48 8.17
N VAL A 159 4.83 13.66 9.49
CA VAL A 159 5.52 14.74 10.22
C VAL A 159 7.05 14.56 10.23
N ARG A 160 7.54 13.31 10.25
CA ARG A 160 8.99 13.04 10.34
C ARG A 160 9.70 13.07 8.99
N CYS A 161 9.02 12.68 7.92
CA CYS A 161 9.65 12.39 6.63
C CYS A 161 9.26 13.35 5.51
N PHE A 162 8.21 14.17 5.65
CA PHE A 162 7.76 15.11 4.63
C PHE A 162 7.92 16.57 5.04
#